data_AF-A0A944EBY7-F1
#
_entry.id   AF-A0A944EBY7-F1
#
_cell.length_a   1.000
_cell.length_b   1.000
_cell.length_c   1.000
_cell.angle_alpha   90.00
_cell.angle_beta   90.00
_cell.angle_gamma   90.00
#
_symmetry.space_group_name_H-M   'P 1'
#
loop_
_entity.id
_entity.type
_entity.pdbx_description
1 polymer ?
#
loop_
_entity_poly.entity_id
_entity_poly.type
_entity_poly.pdbx_seq_one_letter_code
_entity_poly.pdbx_strand_id
1 'polypeptide(L)'
;MRFPEETGASLDRVWQLIPAPAEGPEVVYAGAEPAALFRSADGVETFELVRGLWDHPHRPRWVPGGGGLGLHTILPAREKEDASALTVAISAGGTYRTQDAGASWQASNEGIEARFLPESYPEYGQCVHKIARDADDPERFYLQNHWGSTGATTAAGAGRTSAPGCRPPSASRSPRTPGAARWRTSSRSTRTPTASPPSAAAASCARRRAGRG
;
A
#
# COMPACT_ATOMS: atom_id res chain seq x y z
N MET A 1 -20.67 7.39 7.29
CA MET A 1 -19.59 6.79 8.09
C MET A 1 -19.20 7.75 9.21
N ARG A 2 -19.23 7.29 10.47
CA ARG A 2 -18.79 8.08 11.64
C ARG A 2 -18.07 7.18 12.62
N PHE A 3 -17.12 7.73 13.37
CA PHE A 3 -16.58 7.03 14.53
C PHE A 3 -17.64 6.95 15.63
N PRO A 4 -17.73 5.84 16.37
CA PRO A 4 -18.51 5.78 17.60
C PRO A 4 -18.02 6.81 18.62
N GLU A 5 -18.95 7.44 19.35
CA GLU A 5 -18.65 8.59 20.23
C GLU A 5 -17.63 8.25 21.33
N GLU A 6 -17.66 7.02 21.84
CA GLU A 6 -16.75 6.55 22.89
C GLU A 6 -15.28 6.47 22.45
N THR A 7 -15.02 6.50 21.14
CA THR A 7 -13.65 6.53 20.62
C THR A 7 -12.99 7.90 20.77
N GLY A 8 -13.77 8.97 20.93
CA GLY A 8 -13.29 10.36 20.90
C GLY A 8 -12.65 10.78 19.57
N ALA A 9 -12.74 9.96 18.52
CA ALA A 9 -12.14 10.23 17.22
C ALA A 9 -13.12 10.88 16.26
N SER A 10 -12.60 11.68 15.33
CA SER A 10 -13.35 12.29 14.24
C SER A 10 -12.78 11.84 12.90
N LEU A 11 -13.65 11.63 11.92
CA LEU A 11 -13.23 11.29 10.56
C LEU A 11 -12.62 12.52 9.89
N ASP A 12 -11.37 12.39 9.45
CA ASP A 12 -10.70 13.39 8.63
C ASP A 12 -10.85 13.05 7.14
N ARG A 13 -10.37 11.87 6.74
CA ARG A 13 -10.36 11.44 5.33
C ARG A 13 -10.78 9.99 5.14
N VAL A 14 -11.38 9.71 3.98
CA VAL A 14 -11.57 8.34 3.47
C VAL A 14 -10.50 8.08 2.41
N TRP A 15 -9.69 7.08 2.64
CA TRP A 15 -8.55 6.73 1.79
C TRP A 15 -8.90 5.70 0.72
N GLN A 16 -9.81 4.77 1.01
CA GLN A 16 -10.19 3.72 0.06
C GLN A 16 -11.60 3.20 0.35
N LEU A 17 -12.32 2.84 -0.70
CA LEU A 17 -13.53 2.00 -0.65
C LEU A 17 -13.26 0.74 -1.47
N ILE A 18 -13.50 -0.44 -0.90
CA ILE A 18 -13.21 -1.72 -1.56
C ILE A 18 -14.38 -2.70 -1.36
N PRO A 19 -15.02 -3.16 -2.45
CA PRO A 19 -15.97 -4.26 -2.39
C PRO A 19 -15.32 -5.57 -1.90
N ALA A 20 -16.06 -6.35 -1.13
CA ALA A 20 -15.65 -7.67 -0.64
C ALA A 20 -16.67 -8.75 -1.08
N PRO A 21 -16.71 -9.10 -2.37
CA PRO A 21 -17.74 -9.98 -2.93
C PRO A 21 -17.73 -11.40 -2.34
N ALA A 22 -16.61 -11.84 -1.75
CA ALA A 22 -16.52 -13.11 -1.04
C ALA A 22 -17.42 -13.15 0.21
N GLU A 23 -17.67 -12.01 0.84
CA GLU A 23 -18.57 -11.89 2.00
C GLU A 23 -20.02 -11.60 1.59
N GLY A 24 -20.22 -10.98 0.42
CA GLY A 24 -21.53 -10.68 -0.13
C GLY A 24 -21.50 -9.54 -1.15
N PRO A 25 -22.51 -9.45 -2.03
CA PRO A 25 -22.54 -8.46 -3.12
C PRO A 25 -22.63 -7.00 -2.64
N GLU A 26 -23.13 -6.78 -1.42
CA GLU A 26 -23.34 -5.46 -0.81
C GLU A 26 -22.25 -5.09 0.20
N VAL A 27 -21.27 -5.97 0.42
CA VAL A 27 -20.23 -5.74 1.42
C VAL A 27 -19.13 -4.84 0.84
N VAL A 28 -18.87 -3.73 1.54
CA VAL A 28 -17.83 -2.77 1.19
C VAL A 28 -17.05 -2.37 2.42
N TYR A 29 -15.72 -2.40 2.33
CA TYR A 29 -14.84 -1.85 3.35
C TYR A 29 -14.42 -0.43 3.02
N ALA A 30 -14.28 0.40 4.05
CA ALA A 30 -13.73 1.74 3.97
C ALA A 30 -12.50 1.89 4.86
N GLY A 31 -11.43 2.43 4.28
CA GLY A 31 -10.20 2.78 4.98
C GLY A 31 -10.20 4.27 5.27
N ALA A 32 -9.92 4.65 6.51
CA ALA A 32 -10.09 6.02 6.99
C ALA A 32 -8.83 6.59 7.65
N GLU A 33 -8.92 7.88 7.97
CA GLU A 33 -8.00 8.63 8.83
C GLU A 33 -8.77 9.33 9.97
N PRO A 34 -8.31 9.23 11.23
CA PRO A 34 -7.19 8.40 11.72
C PRO A 34 -7.36 6.91 11.38
N ALA A 35 -6.25 6.20 11.16
CA ALA A 35 -6.22 4.87 10.53
C ALA A 35 -7.27 3.93 11.12
N ALA A 36 -8.33 3.65 10.37
CA ALA A 36 -9.42 2.79 10.82
C ALA A 36 -10.02 2.05 9.65
N LEU A 37 -10.58 0.87 9.93
CA LEU A 37 -11.32 0.07 8.98
C LEU A 37 -12.79 0.12 9.37
N PHE A 38 -13.64 0.45 8.40
CA PHE A 38 -15.08 0.36 8.53
C PHE A 38 -15.62 -0.67 7.54
N ARG A 39 -16.75 -1.30 7.87
CA ARG A 39 -17.45 -2.26 7.04
C ARG A 39 -18.89 -1.79 6.82
N SER A 40 -19.35 -1.83 5.59
CA SER A 40 -20.76 -1.74 5.20
C SER A 40 -21.22 -3.12 4.74
N ALA A 41 -22.46 -3.46 5.05
CA ALA A 41 -23.13 -4.69 4.60
C ALA A 41 -24.41 -4.40 3.81
N ASP A 42 -24.67 -3.13 3.50
CA ASP A 42 -25.91 -2.58 2.97
C ASP A 42 -25.63 -1.65 1.78
N GLY A 43 -24.59 -1.95 0.98
CA GLY A 43 -24.32 -1.21 -0.25
C GLY A 43 -23.90 0.23 0.00
N VAL A 44 -23.06 0.45 1.02
CA VAL A 44 -22.51 1.76 1.47
C VAL A 44 -23.50 2.73 2.11
N GLU A 45 -24.70 2.28 2.49
CA GLU A 45 -25.65 3.12 3.23
C GLU A 45 -25.17 3.40 4.66
N THR A 46 -24.70 2.38 5.37
CA THR A 46 -24.15 2.51 6.72
C THR A 46 -22.76 1.87 6.82
N PHE A 47 -21.98 2.33 7.80
CA PHE A 47 -20.62 1.86 8.03
C PHE A 47 -20.38 1.66 9.52
N GLU A 48 -19.97 0.45 9.88
CA GLU A 48 -19.63 0.04 11.23
C GLU A 48 -18.10 -0.04 11.41
N LEU A 49 -17.60 0.40 12.56
CA LEU A 49 -16.18 0.35 12.88
C LEU A 49 -15.76 -1.10 13.16
N VAL A 50 -14.72 -1.59 12.47
CA VAL A 50 -14.14 -2.91 12.74
C VAL A 50 -13.31 -2.85 14.02
N ARG A 51 -13.94 -3.22 15.15
CA ARG A 51 -13.38 -3.09 16.50
C ARG A 51 -12.08 -3.88 16.69
N GLY A 52 -11.96 -5.08 16.11
CA GLY A 52 -10.74 -5.88 16.27
C GLY A 52 -9.45 -5.16 15.86
N LEU A 53 -9.51 -4.33 14.80
CA LEU A 53 -8.35 -3.51 14.39
C LEU A 53 -8.25 -2.22 15.20
N TRP A 54 -9.38 -1.61 15.54
CA TRP A 54 -9.42 -0.39 16.34
C TRP A 54 -8.89 -0.61 17.76
N ASP A 55 -9.22 -1.72 18.39
CA ASP A 55 -8.80 -2.04 19.76
C ASP A 55 -7.45 -2.78 19.79
N HIS A 56 -6.75 -2.87 18.65
CA HIS A 56 -5.48 -3.58 18.54
C HIS A 56 -4.40 -2.95 19.45
N PRO A 57 -3.61 -3.72 20.22
CA PRO A 57 -2.61 -3.20 21.18
C PRO A 57 -1.50 -2.32 20.57
N HIS A 58 -1.28 -2.40 19.26
CA HIS A 58 -0.32 -1.55 18.54
C HIS A 58 -0.87 -0.17 18.20
N ARG A 59 -2.21 -0.03 18.08
CA ARG A 59 -2.84 1.21 17.60
C ARG A 59 -2.38 2.46 18.35
N PRO A 60 -2.33 2.49 19.69
CA PRO A 60 -1.92 3.69 20.42
C PRO A 60 -0.48 4.13 20.12
N ARG A 61 0.32 3.26 19.49
CA ARG A 61 1.73 3.47 19.14
C ARG A 61 1.94 3.70 17.64
N TRP A 62 0.88 3.71 16.82
CA TRP A 62 0.99 4.12 15.43
C TRP A 62 1.18 5.63 15.33
N VAL A 63 2.17 6.05 14.55
CA VAL A 63 2.56 7.45 14.41
C VAL A 63 2.27 7.88 12.98
N PRO A 64 1.58 9.01 12.75
CA PRO A 64 1.32 9.51 11.41
C PRO A 64 2.62 9.75 10.63
N GLY A 65 2.62 9.38 9.34
CA GLY A 65 3.67 9.81 8.41
C GLY A 65 3.39 11.22 7.88
N GLY A 66 4.21 11.70 6.94
CA GLY A 66 3.99 13.01 6.30
C GLY A 66 2.67 13.15 5.54
N GLY A 67 2.01 12.02 5.23
CA GLY A 67 0.69 11.99 4.61
C GLY A 67 -0.48 11.90 5.59
N GLY A 68 -0.25 11.83 6.90
CA GLY A 68 -1.26 11.51 7.91
C GLY A 68 -1.19 10.05 8.39
N LEU A 69 -2.11 9.65 9.28
CA LEU A 69 -2.24 8.27 9.77
C LEU A 69 -3.39 7.57 9.02
N GLY A 70 -3.14 7.13 7.79
CA GLY A 70 -4.18 6.61 6.90
C GLY A 70 -4.16 5.10 6.76
N LEU A 71 -5.34 4.45 6.76
CA LEU A 71 -5.51 3.08 6.29
C LEU A 71 -5.92 3.11 4.82
N HIS A 72 -4.99 2.80 3.93
CA HIS A 72 -5.10 3.12 2.49
C HIS A 72 -5.06 1.90 1.56
N THR A 73 -4.75 0.71 2.08
CA THR A 73 -4.85 -0.54 1.32
C THR A 73 -5.72 -1.53 2.07
N ILE A 74 -6.72 -2.06 1.37
CA ILE A 74 -7.66 -3.08 1.83
C ILE A 74 -7.71 -4.15 0.75
N LEU A 75 -7.41 -5.39 1.11
CA LEU A 75 -7.36 -6.55 0.22
C LEU A 75 -8.21 -7.69 0.83
N PRO A 76 -9.53 -7.69 0.61
CA PRO A 76 -10.41 -8.77 1.05
C PRO A 76 -10.10 -10.07 0.32
N ALA A 77 -10.66 -11.17 0.80
CA ALA A 77 -10.68 -12.45 0.10
C ALA A 77 -11.33 -12.33 -1.29
N ARG A 78 -10.88 -13.16 -2.24
CA ARG A 78 -11.54 -13.34 -3.55
C ARG A 78 -12.76 -14.25 -3.40
N GLU A 79 -13.66 -14.21 -4.38
CA GLU A 79 -14.95 -14.92 -4.41
C GLU A 79 -14.89 -16.45 -4.21
N LYS A 80 -13.71 -17.07 -4.25
CA LYS A 80 -13.48 -18.51 -4.02
C LYS A 80 -12.49 -18.81 -2.89
N GLU A 81 -12.15 -17.80 -2.10
CA GLU A 81 -11.28 -17.91 -0.93
C GLU A 81 -12.10 -17.87 0.35
N ASP A 82 -11.46 -18.10 1.49
CA ASP A 82 -12.09 -17.92 2.80
C ASP A 82 -12.42 -16.44 3.03
N ALA A 83 -13.72 -16.13 3.07
CA ALA A 83 -14.25 -14.78 3.26
C ALA A 83 -13.84 -14.14 4.60
N SER A 84 -13.36 -14.92 5.57
CA SER A 84 -12.86 -14.41 6.85
C SER A 84 -11.48 -13.73 6.73
N ALA A 85 -10.78 -13.91 5.60
CA ALA A 85 -9.44 -13.39 5.40
C ALA A 85 -9.44 -11.95 4.83
N LEU A 86 -8.70 -11.07 5.48
CA LEU A 86 -8.53 -9.69 5.04
C LEU A 86 -7.12 -9.19 5.37
N THR A 87 -6.52 -8.43 4.44
CA THR A 87 -5.23 -7.78 4.63
C THR A 87 -5.38 -6.26 4.47
N VAL A 88 -4.81 -5.50 5.40
CA VAL A 88 -4.82 -4.03 5.38
C VAL A 88 -3.43 -3.44 5.53
N ALA A 89 -3.23 -2.24 5.01
CA ALA A 89 -1.98 -1.47 5.20
C ALA A 89 -2.25 -0.05 5.71
N ILE A 90 -1.40 0.37 6.65
CA ILE A 90 -1.45 1.64 7.36
C ILE A 90 -0.12 2.38 7.19
N SER A 91 -0.21 3.65 6.82
CA SER A 91 0.92 4.59 6.77
C SER A 91 0.82 5.58 7.94
N ALA A 92 1.67 5.56 8.97
CA ALA A 92 2.63 4.51 9.30
C ALA A 92 2.12 3.65 10.48
N GLY A 93 2.21 2.34 10.30
CA GLY A 93 1.66 1.34 11.22
C GLY A 93 1.95 -0.07 10.73
N GLY A 94 2.09 -0.23 9.41
CA GLY A 94 2.46 -1.47 8.74
C GLY A 94 1.27 -2.19 8.16
N THR A 95 1.45 -3.47 7.90
CA THR A 95 0.48 -4.40 7.34
C THR A 95 -0.11 -5.25 8.47
N TYR A 96 -1.43 -5.43 8.46
CA TYR A 96 -2.14 -6.29 9.40
C TYR A 96 -3.04 -7.25 8.64
N ARG A 97 -3.24 -8.44 9.21
CA ARG A 97 -4.06 -9.51 8.61
C ARG A 97 -4.99 -10.13 9.64
N THR A 98 -6.17 -10.52 9.18
CA THR A 98 -7.15 -11.30 9.94
C THR A 98 -7.49 -12.56 9.16
N GLN A 99 -7.88 -13.61 9.89
CA GLN A 99 -8.42 -14.88 9.40
C GLN A 99 -9.74 -15.22 10.12
N ASP A 100 -10.37 -14.22 10.75
CA ASP A 100 -11.56 -14.36 11.59
C ASP A 100 -12.55 -13.21 11.37
N ALA A 101 -12.65 -12.75 10.12
CA ALA A 101 -13.54 -11.69 9.66
C ALA A 101 -13.35 -10.35 10.41
N GLY A 102 -12.12 -10.09 10.87
CA GLY A 102 -11.72 -8.84 11.52
C GLY A 102 -11.93 -8.81 13.02
N ALA A 103 -12.24 -9.94 13.66
CA ALA A 103 -12.34 -10.05 15.12
C ALA A 103 -10.97 -9.89 15.80
N SER A 104 -9.91 -10.46 15.21
CA SER A 104 -8.53 -10.30 15.65
C SER A 104 -7.58 -10.05 14.47
N TRP A 105 -6.43 -9.45 14.76
CA TRP A 105 -5.45 -9.04 13.76
C TRP A 105 -4.05 -9.40 14.19
N GLN A 106 -3.23 -9.81 13.22
CA GLN A 106 -1.80 -10.05 13.39
C GLN A 106 -1.00 -9.10 12.51
N ALA A 107 0.10 -8.57 13.05
CA ALA A 107 1.06 -7.80 12.26
C ALA A 107 1.74 -8.71 11.24
N SER A 108 1.93 -8.23 10.01
CA SER A 108 2.48 -9.00 8.89
C SER A 108 3.61 -8.22 8.21
N ASN A 109 4.62 -7.85 8.99
CA ASN A 109 5.70 -6.95 8.57
C ASN A 109 7.10 -7.59 8.52
N GLU A 110 7.21 -8.90 8.66
CA GLU A 110 8.49 -9.60 8.60
C GLU A 110 9.24 -9.28 7.30
N GLY A 111 10.51 -8.90 7.43
CA GLY A 111 11.37 -8.53 6.29
C GLY A 111 11.08 -7.15 5.68
N ILE A 112 10.15 -6.36 6.22
CA ILE A 112 9.85 -5.00 5.76
C ILE A 112 10.61 -3.98 6.61
N GLU A 113 11.58 -3.32 5.98
CA GLU A 113 12.46 -2.36 6.63
C GLU A 113 11.76 -1.05 7.02
N ALA A 114 12.01 -0.54 8.23
CA ALA A 114 11.57 0.77 8.71
C ALA A 114 12.78 1.65 9.09
N ARG A 115 13.48 2.20 8.09
CA ARG A 115 14.74 2.97 8.29
C ARG A 115 14.64 4.19 9.20
N PHE A 116 13.44 4.70 9.43
CA PHE A 116 13.19 5.86 10.27
C PHE A 116 12.95 5.50 11.75
N LEU A 117 12.96 4.21 12.09
CA LEU A 117 12.86 3.71 13.45
C LEU A 117 14.24 3.23 13.95
N PRO A 118 14.45 3.17 15.29
CA PRO A 118 15.71 2.68 15.87
C PRO A 118 16.03 1.23 15.49
N GLU A 119 15.00 0.39 15.44
CA GLU A 119 15.09 -0.98 14.93
C GLU A 119 14.76 -1.01 13.44
N SER A 120 15.59 -1.67 12.62
CA SER A 120 15.41 -1.67 11.16
C SER A 120 14.28 -2.57 10.68
N TYR A 121 13.93 -3.64 11.41
CA TYR A 121 12.87 -4.59 11.05
C TYR A 121 11.92 -4.82 12.24
N PRO A 122 11.25 -3.76 12.73
CA PRO A 122 10.36 -3.89 13.88
C PRO A 122 9.09 -4.66 13.49
N GLU A 123 8.38 -5.20 14.48
CA GLU A 123 7.11 -5.90 14.27
C GLU A 123 6.04 -5.02 13.59
N TYR A 124 6.04 -3.72 13.87
CA TYR A 124 5.10 -2.75 13.30
C TYR A 124 5.72 -1.36 13.17
N GLY A 125 4.99 -0.45 12.51
CA GLY A 125 5.40 0.95 12.33
C GLY A 125 6.00 1.25 10.96
N GLN A 126 6.04 0.28 10.05
CA GLN A 126 6.42 0.49 8.66
C GLN A 126 5.50 1.51 7.98
N CYS A 127 6.07 2.28 7.06
CA CYS A 127 5.35 3.25 6.24
C CYS A 127 5.07 2.64 4.86
N VAL A 128 4.18 1.64 4.84
CA VAL A 128 3.78 0.92 3.63
C VAL A 128 2.90 1.82 2.80
N HIS A 129 3.21 2.06 1.53
CA HIS A 129 2.43 2.96 0.66
C HIS A 129 1.38 2.24 -0.19
N LYS A 130 1.66 1.00 -0.60
CA LYS A 130 0.71 0.18 -1.36
C LYS A 130 1.04 -1.30 -1.27
N ILE A 131 0.00 -2.13 -1.25
CA ILE A 131 0.09 -3.57 -1.45
C ILE A 131 -0.77 -3.95 -2.66
N ALA A 132 -0.28 -4.87 -3.48
CA ALA A 132 -1.02 -5.51 -4.55
C ALA A 132 -0.90 -7.02 -4.42
N ARG A 133 -2.01 -7.75 -4.56
CA ARG A 133 -2.01 -9.21 -4.65
C ARG A 133 -1.66 -9.64 -6.07
N ASP A 134 -0.86 -10.68 -6.21
CA ASP A 134 -0.58 -11.31 -7.50
C ASP A 134 -1.88 -11.87 -8.12
N ALA A 135 -2.01 -11.80 -9.44
CA ALA A 135 -3.22 -12.21 -10.13
C ALA A 135 -3.40 -13.75 -10.10
N ASP A 136 -2.30 -14.49 -10.24
CA ASP A 136 -2.30 -15.95 -10.39
C ASP A 136 -2.04 -16.67 -9.07
N ASP A 137 -1.21 -16.08 -8.21
CA ASP A 137 -0.81 -16.64 -6.91
C ASP A 137 -1.40 -15.80 -5.75
N PRO A 138 -2.59 -16.13 -5.23
CA PRO A 138 -3.25 -15.31 -4.21
C PRO A 138 -2.46 -15.19 -2.89
N GLU A 139 -1.53 -16.11 -2.65
CA GLU A 139 -0.63 -16.10 -1.50
C GLU A 139 0.58 -15.18 -1.71
N ARG A 140 0.70 -14.50 -2.86
CA ARG A 140 1.79 -13.58 -3.16
C ARG A 140 1.30 -12.14 -3.18
N PHE A 141 2.04 -11.29 -2.47
CA PHE A 141 1.82 -9.86 -2.43
C PHE A 141 3.08 -9.10 -2.86
N TYR A 142 2.88 -7.97 -3.52
CA TYR A 142 3.92 -7.00 -3.82
C TYR A 142 3.64 -5.74 -3.01
N LEU A 143 4.68 -5.18 -2.43
CA LEU A 143 4.57 -4.04 -1.54
C LEU A 143 5.51 -2.91 -1.97
N GLN A 144 4.99 -1.69 -1.99
CA GLN A 144 5.79 -0.46 -2.04
C GLN A 144 5.89 0.10 -0.63
N ASN A 145 7.11 0.20 -0.10
CA ASN A 145 7.42 0.86 1.16
C ASN A 145 8.04 2.24 0.93
N HIS A 146 8.05 3.10 1.95
CA HIS A 146 8.48 4.50 1.87
C HIS A 146 9.82 4.73 1.13
N TRP A 147 10.82 3.88 1.38
CA TRP A 147 12.14 4.00 0.74
C TRP A 147 12.33 3.14 -0.50
N GLY A 148 11.24 2.80 -1.19
CA GLY A 148 11.29 2.15 -2.50
C GLY A 148 11.77 0.71 -2.46
N SER A 149 11.90 0.09 -1.28
CA SER A 149 12.05 -1.37 -1.19
C SER A 149 10.79 -2.01 -1.77
N THR A 150 10.92 -2.53 -2.98
CA THR A 150 9.92 -3.32 -3.68
C THR A 150 10.27 -4.79 -3.45
N GLY A 151 9.49 -5.46 -2.60
CA GLY A 151 9.65 -6.88 -2.31
C GLY A 151 8.39 -7.64 -2.71
N ALA A 152 8.57 -8.87 -3.20
CA ALA A 152 7.50 -9.86 -3.14
C ALA A 152 7.53 -10.44 -1.72
N THR A 153 6.42 -10.31 -1.00
CA THR A 153 6.20 -10.98 0.28
C THR A 153 5.13 -12.05 0.09
N THR A 154 5.26 -13.18 0.79
CA THR A 154 4.21 -14.20 0.81
C THR A 154 3.25 -13.92 1.94
N ALA A 155 1.98 -14.28 1.73
CA ALA A 155 0.92 -14.36 2.72
C ALA A 155 1.27 -15.26 3.92
N ALA A 156 2.37 -16.01 3.89
CA ALA A 156 2.85 -16.67 5.09
C ALA A 156 3.71 -15.68 5.89
N GLY A 157 3.23 -15.24 7.05
CA GLY A 157 4.08 -14.89 8.19
C GLY A 157 4.81 -16.11 8.74
N ALA A 158 5.37 -16.95 7.87
CA ALA A 158 6.19 -18.10 8.20
C ALA A 158 7.35 -18.13 7.20
N GLY A 159 8.53 -17.83 7.72
CA GLY A 159 9.70 -17.41 6.96
C GLY A 159 10.09 -18.29 5.78
N ARG A 160 10.68 -17.62 4.78
CA ARG A 160 11.84 -18.15 4.07
C ARG A 160 12.85 -17.04 3.90
N THR A 161 13.76 -16.95 4.87
CA THR A 161 15.04 -16.28 4.68
C THR A 161 15.78 -17.00 3.55
N SER A 162 16.09 -16.27 2.49
CA SER A 162 17.16 -16.70 1.58
C SER A 162 18.47 -16.33 2.25
N ALA A 163 19.08 -17.29 2.97
CA ALA A 163 20.47 -17.14 3.39
C ALA A 163 21.40 -17.23 2.15
N PRO A 164 22.47 -16.42 2.05
CA PRO A 164 23.39 -16.50 0.94
C PRO A 164 24.21 -17.80 1.08
N GLY A 165 24.06 -18.73 0.14
CA GLY A 165 25.00 -19.85 0.01
C GLY A 165 24.44 -21.24 -0.26
N CYS A 166 23.12 -21.47 -0.33
CA CYS A 166 22.58 -22.79 -0.68
C CYS A 166 21.88 -22.77 -2.04
N ARG A 167 22.48 -23.46 -3.02
CA ARG A 167 21.96 -23.67 -4.37
C ARG A 167 21.22 -25.02 -4.43
N PRO A 168 19.90 -25.05 -4.70
CA PRO A 168 19.19 -26.30 -5.01
C PRO A 168 19.28 -26.63 -6.52
N PRO A 169 18.96 -27.86 -6.93
CA PRO A 169 19.37 -28.39 -8.24
C PRO A 169 18.59 -27.77 -9.39
N SER A 170 19.24 -27.78 -10.56
CA SER A 170 18.72 -27.28 -11.82
C SER A 170 17.37 -27.89 -12.18
N ALA A 171 16.31 -27.07 -12.14
CA ALA A 171 15.09 -27.31 -12.89
C ALA A 171 15.05 -26.30 -14.05
N SER A 172 15.52 -26.74 -15.21
CA SER A 172 15.30 -26.02 -16.47
C SER A 172 13.83 -26.10 -16.83
N ARG A 173 13.08 -25.02 -16.62
CA ARG A 173 11.89 -24.74 -17.41
C ARG A 173 11.60 -23.24 -17.40
N SER A 174 11.86 -22.61 -18.54
CA SER A 174 11.30 -21.30 -18.84
C SER A 174 9.79 -21.46 -19.06
N PRO A 175 8.97 -20.59 -18.48
CA PRO A 175 7.92 -19.99 -19.29
C PRO A 175 7.98 -18.47 -19.22
N ARG A 176 7.75 -17.88 -20.39
CA ARG A 176 7.60 -16.46 -20.68
C ARG A 176 6.78 -15.76 -19.59
N THR A 177 7.27 -14.62 -19.10
CA THR A 177 6.50 -13.67 -18.29
C THR A 177 5.38 -13.07 -19.14
N PRO A 178 4.10 -13.35 -18.89
CA PRO A 178 3.04 -12.53 -19.43
C PRO A 178 2.85 -11.34 -18.48
N GLY A 179 2.99 -10.11 -19.00
CA GLY A 179 2.33 -8.95 -18.40
C GLY A 179 2.86 -8.39 -17.08
N ALA A 180 4.13 -8.58 -16.72
CA ALA A 180 4.73 -7.76 -15.66
C ALA A 180 4.81 -6.30 -16.14
N ALA A 181 3.83 -5.48 -15.77
CA ALA A 181 3.89 -4.04 -15.96
C ALA A 181 5.12 -3.52 -15.20
N ARG A 182 6.18 -3.21 -15.95
CA ARG A 182 7.36 -2.53 -15.40
C ARG A 182 6.94 -1.11 -15.02
N TRP A 183 6.73 -0.89 -13.73
CA TRP A 183 6.64 0.45 -13.19
C TRP A 183 8.02 1.12 -13.33
N ARG A 184 8.22 1.90 -14.40
CA ARG A 184 9.35 2.84 -14.50
C ARG A 184 9.02 4.02 -13.60
N THR A 185 9.77 4.17 -12.51
CA THR A 185 9.88 5.47 -11.84
C THR A 185 10.76 6.35 -12.73
N SER A 186 10.19 7.38 -13.36
CA SER A 186 10.98 8.43 -13.98
C SER A 186 11.55 9.32 -12.88
N SER A 187 12.79 9.05 -12.44
CA SER A 187 13.53 10.02 -11.63
C SER A 187 13.89 11.20 -12.53
N ARG A 188 13.19 12.34 -12.36
CA ARG A 188 13.59 13.59 -12.98
C ARG A 188 14.83 14.09 -12.25
N SER A 189 16.00 13.86 -12.84
CA SER A 189 17.28 14.40 -12.37
C SER A 189 17.20 15.92 -12.39
N THR A 190 17.18 16.56 -11.22
CA THR A 190 17.40 18.00 -11.07
C THR A 190 18.87 18.30 -11.34
N ARG A 191 19.20 18.65 -12.59
CA ARG A 191 20.48 19.29 -12.91
C ARG A 191 20.41 20.75 -12.47
N THR A 192 21.24 21.11 -11.50
CA THR A 192 21.55 22.50 -11.13
C THR A 192 22.12 23.23 -12.36
N PRO A 193 21.66 24.45 -12.71
CA PRO A 193 22.24 25.19 -13.81
C PRO A 193 23.49 25.93 -13.32
N THR A 194 24.67 25.46 -13.74
CA THR A 194 25.90 26.26 -13.69
C THR A 194 25.86 27.28 -14.84
N ALA A 195 25.89 28.56 -14.49
CA ALA A 195 25.99 29.66 -15.44
C ALA A 195 27.40 29.73 -16.06
N SER A 196 27.48 29.96 -17.38
CA SER A 196 28.65 30.46 -18.10
C SER A 196 28.19 31.11 -19.42
N PRO A 197 28.96 32.09 -19.95
CA PRO A 197 28.45 33.29 -20.65
C PRO A 197 28.16 33.08 -22.15
N PRO A 198 27.51 34.04 -22.84
CA PRO A 198 27.05 33.82 -24.20
C PRO A 198 28.19 34.00 -25.22
N SER A 199 28.29 33.05 -26.15
CA SER A 199 28.97 33.28 -27.43
C SER A 199 27.96 33.36 -28.57
N ALA A 200 28.26 34.23 -29.51
CA ALA A 200 27.43 34.67 -30.62
C ALA A 200 27.11 33.59 -31.68
N ALA A 201 26.10 33.95 -32.50
CA ALA A 201 25.83 33.50 -33.88
C ALA A 201 24.91 32.28 -34.10
N ALA A 202 23.65 32.58 -34.49
CA ALA A 202 22.89 31.99 -35.60
C ALA A 202 21.45 32.57 -35.55
N ALA A 203 21.16 33.68 -36.23
CA ALA A 203 20.70 33.73 -37.63
C ALA A 203 19.37 32.97 -37.90
N SER A 204 18.28 33.76 -37.94
CA SER A 204 17.17 33.70 -38.91
C SER A 204 16.34 32.42 -39.04
N CYS A 205 15.11 32.43 -38.52
CA CYS A 205 13.90 32.24 -39.33
C CYS A 205 12.63 32.60 -38.53
N ALA A 206 11.89 33.64 -38.93
CA ALA A 206 10.43 33.81 -38.82
C ALA A 206 10.03 35.29 -38.88
N ARG A 207 9.85 35.83 -40.09
CA ARG A 207 8.88 36.92 -40.31
C ARG A 207 7.73 36.34 -41.11
N ARG A 208 6.53 36.35 -40.52
CA ARG A 208 5.23 36.53 -41.21
C ARG A 208 4.11 36.60 -40.19
N ARG A 209 3.61 37.81 -39.95
CA ARG A 209 2.20 38.23 -40.08
C ARG A 209 1.97 39.52 -39.29
N ALA A 210 2.05 40.65 -40.01
CA ALA A 210 1.21 41.80 -39.74
C ALA A 210 0.43 42.03 -41.02
N GLY A 211 -0.90 41.99 -40.92
CA GLY A 211 -1.82 42.26 -42.01
C GLY A 211 -2.55 43.56 -41.75
N ARG A 212 -2.66 44.36 -42.81
CA ARG A 212 -3.76 45.27 -43.19
C ARG A 212 -4.15 46.38 -42.21
N GLY A 213 -3.96 47.60 -42.68
CA GLY A 213 -4.41 48.88 -42.13
C GLY A 213 -3.66 49.98 -42.87
#